data_AF-A0A2V6BZY3-F1
#
_entry.id   AF-A0A2V6BZY3-F1
#
_cell.length_a   1.000
_cell.length_b   1.000
_cell.length_c   1.000
_cell.angle_alpha   90.00
_cell.angle_beta   90.00
_cell.angle_gamma   90.00
#
_symmetry.space_group_name_H-M   'P 1'
#
loop_
_entity.id
_entity.type
_entity.pdbx_description
1 polymer ?
#
loop_
_entity_poly.entity_id
_entity_poly.type
_entity_poly.pdbx_seq_one_letter_code
_entity_poly.pdbx_strand_id
1 'polypeptide(L)'
;IDSITEFARRGLKRKGLELLGVVPHQPILSQPTMELIREEFNAEVLNHTDQFHNAVEEVLIGAMGVQNALHLFKKGVLIITPGDREDIILAVATTLSGEADGGLAGMILTRNLRPSKEAQKVISKLPFPVLSVADDSYYVASKVHDLTVKIRPDDTQKIALIRDLIARHVDANKILAAL
;
A
#
# COMPACT_ATOMS: atom_id res chain seq x y z
N ILE A 1 18.37 -15.70 -2.14
CA ILE A 1 19.23 -14.60 -2.63
C ILE A 1 20.59 -15.09 -3.11
N ASP A 2 21.14 -16.14 -2.50
CA ASP A 2 22.47 -16.68 -2.85
C ASP A 2 22.57 -17.16 -4.30
N SER A 3 21.57 -17.90 -4.78
CA SER A 3 21.50 -18.34 -6.19
C SER A 3 21.50 -17.16 -7.18
N ILE A 4 20.73 -16.11 -6.88
CA ILE A 4 20.70 -14.88 -7.70
C ILE A 4 22.07 -14.20 -7.68
N THR A 5 22.72 -14.15 -6.51
CA THR A 5 24.03 -13.54 -6.33
C THR A 5 25.10 -14.28 -7.12
N GLU A 6 25.12 -15.61 -7.06
CA GLU A 6 26.06 -16.42 -7.84
C GLU A 6 25.85 -16.25 -9.34
N PHE A 7 24.59 -16.31 -9.79
CA PHE A 7 24.24 -16.13 -11.19
C PHE A 7 24.65 -14.74 -11.71
N ALA A 8 24.27 -13.67 -11.00
CA ALA A 8 24.60 -12.30 -11.36
C ALA A 8 26.13 -12.08 -11.37
N ARG A 9 26.86 -12.61 -10.39
CA ARG A 9 28.33 -12.51 -10.32
C ARG A 9 28.99 -13.13 -11.53
N ARG A 10 28.58 -14.35 -11.92
CA ARG A 10 29.12 -15.04 -13.10
C ARG A 10 28.77 -14.30 -14.40
N GLY A 11 27.55 -13.78 -14.51
CA GLY A 11 27.09 -13.03 -15.67
C GLY A 11 27.85 -11.70 -15.86
N LEU A 12 27.95 -10.89 -14.81
CA LEU A 12 28.62 -9.59 -14.83
C LEU A 12 30.13 -9.74 -15.09
N LYS A 13 30.78 -10.75 -14.49
CA LYS A 13 32.20 -11.01 -14.71
C LYS A 13 32.54 -11.27 -16.19
N ARG A 14 31.64 -11.91 -16.96
CA ARG A 14 31.82 -12.11 -18.41
C ARG A 14 31.80 -10.81 -19.22
N LYS A 15 31.21 -9.75 -18.65
CA LYS A 15 31.18 -8.40 -19.23
C LYS A 15 32.28 -7.48 -18.67
N GLY A 16 33.21 -8.02 -17.87
CA GLY A 16 34.24 -7.23 -17.20
C GLY A 16 33.72 -6.37 -16.04
N LEU A 17 32.53 -6.67 -15.52
CA LEU A 17 31.91 -5.94 -14.41
C LEU A 17 32.01 -6.74 -13.11
N GLU A 18 32.40 -6.08 -12.02
CA GLU A 18 32.40 -6.66 -10.68
C GLU A 18 31.03 -6.49 -10.01
N LEU A 19 30.52 -7.56 -9.40
CA LEU A 19 29.29 -7.48 -8.59
C LEU A 19 29.65 -6.97 -7.19
N LEU A 20 29.20 -5.75 -6.87
CA LEU A 20 29.44 -5.11 -5.57
C LEU A 20 28.35 -5.40 -4.52
N GLY A 21 27.19 -5.93 -4.93
CA GLY A 21 26.13 -6.26 -3.99
C GLY A 21 24.83 -6.73 -4.64
N VAL A 22 23.98 -7.39 -3.87
CA VAL A 22 22.62 -7.81 -4.28
C VAL A 22 21.66 -7.48 -3.16
N VAL A 23 20.82 -6.47 -3.36
CA VAL A 23 19.85 -6.03 -2.36
C VAL A 23 18.57 -6.87 -2.47
N PRO A 24 18.13 -7.56 -1.40
CA PRO A 24 16.85 -8.28 -1.42
C PRO A 24 15.70 -7.30 -1.56
N HIS A 25 14.66 -7.71 -2.31
CA HIS A 25 13.42 -6.96 -2.33
C HIS A 25 12.79 -6.93 -0.92
N GLN A 26 12.39 -5.74 -0.48
CA GLN A 26 11.63 -5.52 0.76
C GLN A 26 10.28 -4.90 0.40
N PRO A 27 9.15 -5.61 0.59
CA PRO A 27 7.82 -5.12 0.21
C PRO A 27 7.48 -3.75 0.78
N ILE A 28 7.83 -3.49 2.04
CA ILE A 28 7.59 -2.21 2.72
C ILE A 28 8.22 -1.00 2.01
N LEU A 29 9.27 -1.20 1.20
CA LEU A 29 9.90 -0.13 0.42
C LEU A 29 9.13 0.20 -0.88
N SER A 30 8.17 -0.65 -1.26
CA SER A 30 7.40 -0.54 -2.51
C SER A 30 5.90 -0.41 -2.28
N GLN A 31 5.43 -0.50 -1.02
CA GLN A 31 4.02 -0.32 -0.66
C GLN A 31 3.68 1.16 -0.43
N PRO A 32 2.67 1.71 -1.13
CA PRO A 32 2.22 3.08 -0.91
C PRO A 32 1.45 3.19 0.41
N THR A 33 1.42 4.39 0.98
CA THR A 33 0.58 4.69 2.16
C THR A 33 -0.76 5.29 1.74
N MET A 34 -1.76 5.25 2.62
CA MET A 34 -3.02 5.96 2.40
C MET A 34 -2.84 7.46 2.22
N GLU A 35 -1.82 8.06 2.84
CA GLU A 35 -1.43 9.45 2.62
C GLU A 35 -1.00 9.72 1.18
N LEU A 36 -0.10 8.88 0.63
CA LEU A 36 0.36 9.03 -0.74
C LEU A 36 -0.80 8.89 -1.74
N ILE A 37 -1.71 7.95 -1.47
CA ILE A 37 -2.91 7.75 -2.28
C ILE A 37 -3.82 8.99 -2.20
N ARG A 38 -4.07 9.54 -1.00
CA ARG A 38 -4.86 10.77 -0.83
C ARG A 38 -4.28 11.91 -1.66
N GLU A 39 -2.98 12.10 -1.62
CA GLU A 39 -2.29 13.16 -2.37
C GLU A 39 -2.38 12.93 -3.89
N GLU A 40 -2.11 11.72 -4.38
CA GLU A 40 -2.12 11.41 -5.82
C GLU A 40 -3.50 11.66 -6.45
N PHE A 41 -4.59 11.30 -5.76
CA PHE A 41 -5.95 11.46 -6.27
C PHE A 41 -6.62 12.76 -5.83
N ASN A 42 -5.95 13.62 -5.05
CA ASN A 42 -6.56 14.79 -4.39
C ASN A 42 -7.90 14.42 -3.72
N ALA A 43 -7.90 13.31 -2.99
CA ALA A 43 -9.11 12.65 -2.54
C ALA A 43 -9.78 13.38 -1.36
N GLU A 44 -11.11 13.40 -1.32
CA GLU A 44 -11.88 13.89 -0.17
C GLU A 44 -11.85 12.84 0.95
N VAL A 45 -11.49 13.24 2.16
CA VAL A 45 -11.52 12.36 3.33
C VAL A 45 -12.92 12.35 3.93
N LEU A 46 -13.51 11.16 4.09
CA LEU A 46 -14.91 10.99 4.55
C LEU A 46 -15.06 10.68 6.04
N ASN A 47 -13.97 10.38 6.76
CA ASN A 47 -13.99 10.06 8.19
C ASN A 47 -12.86 10.74 8.97
N HIS A 48 -12.96 10.69 10.30
CA HIS A 48 -11.98 11.29 11.19
C HIS A 48 -11.03 10.20 11.71
N THR A 49 -9.83 10.12 11.15
CA THR A 49 -8.76 9.20 11.59
C THR A 49 -7.39 9.80 11.30
N ASP A 50 -6.39 9.38 12.07
CA ASP A 50 -4.98 9.74 11.87
C ASP A 50 -4.17 8.61 11.19
N GLN A 51 -4.82 7.51 10.83
CA GLN A 51 -4.17 6.28 10.30
C GLN A 51 -3.76 6.38 8.81
N PHE A 52 -3.28 7.54 8.36
CA PHE A 52 -2.87 7.76 6.96
C PHE A 52 -1.52 7.11 6.60
N HIS A 53 -0.72 6.73 7.59
CA HIS A 53 0.53 6.01 7.40
C HIS A 53 0.35 4.50 7.16
N ASN A 54 -0.89 4.00 7.15
CA ASN A 54 -1.19 2.62 6.81
C ASN A 54 -0.64 2.26 5.43
N ALA A 55 0.17 1.20 5.37
CA ALA A 55 0.69 0.66 4.13
C ALA A 55 -0.36 -0.17 3.40
N VAL A 56 -0.45 0.02 2.08
CA VAL A 56 -1.29 -0.79 1.20
C VAL A 56 -0.46 -1.94 0.65
N GLU A 57 -0.79 -3.15 1.08
CA GLU A 57 -0.14 -4.38 0.66
C GLU A 57 -0.89 -5.07 -0.47
N GLU A 58 -2.23 -5.02 -0.41
CA GLU A 58 -3.13 -5.68 -1.35
C GLU A 58 -4.29 -4.76 -1.70
N VAL A 59 -4.75 -4.83 -2.95
CA VAL A 59 -5.91 -4.05 -3.43
C VAL A 59 -7.06 -5.00 -3.71
N LEU A 60 -8.21 -4.73 -3.08
CA LEU A 60 -9.45 -5.46 -3.29
C LEU A 60 -10.47 -4.56 -3.99
N ILE A 61 -10.81 -4.90 -5.24
CA ILE A 61 -11.89 -4.22 -5.95
C ILE A 61 -13.22 -4.86 -5.55
N GLY A 62 -14.11 -4.06 -4.98
CA GLY A 62 -15.46 -4.44 -4.54
C GLY A 62 -16.42 -4.76 -5.68
N ALA A 63 -15.98 -5.46 -6.73
CA ALA A 63 -16.84 -5.94 -7.82
C ALA A 63 -17.56 -7.25 -7.46
N MET A 64 -17.01 -8.02 -6.52
CA MET A 64 -17.60 -9.28 -6.06
C MET A 64 -18.71 -9.06 -5.01
N GLY A 65 -19.55 -10.08 -4.83
CA GLY A 65 -20.54 -10.11 -3.75
C GLY A 65 -19.87 -10.18 -2.38
N VAL A 66 -20.44 -9.48 -1.40
CA VAL A 66 -19.89 -9.32 -0.04
C VAL A 66 -19.50 -10.64 0.62
N GLN A 67 -20.31 -11.69 0.47
CA GLN A 67 -20.04 -13.00 1.09
C GLN A 67 -18.69 -13.58 0.65
N ASN A 68 -18.28 -13.32 -0.58
CA ASN A 68 -16.98 -13.76 -1.10
C ASN A 68 -15.84 -12.81 -0.71
N ALA A 69 -16.13 -11.59 -0.26
CA ALA A 69 -15.12 -10.59 0.10
C ALA A 69 -14.72 -10.65 1.59
N LEU A 70 -15.60 -11.14 2.48
CA LEU A 70 -15.40 -11.09 3.93
C LEU A 70 -14.06 -11.69 4.39
N HIS A 71 -13.66 -12.84 3.83
CA HIS A 71 -12.41 -13.53 4.19
C HIS A 71 -11.15 -12.82 3.68
N LEU A 72 -11.31 -11.78 2.84
CA LEU A 72 -10.22 -10.96 2.30
C LEU A 72 -10.03 -9.68 3.11
N PHE A 73 -10.89 -9.39 4.09
CA PHE A 73 -10.76 -8.20 4.93
C PHE A 73 -9.70 -8.44 6.02
N LYS A 74 -8.46 -8.06 5.70
CA LYS A 74 -7.28 -8.27 6.55
C LYS A 74 -6.32 -7.08 6.45
N LYS A 75 -5.43 -6.97 7.44
CA LYS A 75 -4.46 -5.86 7.55
C LYS A 75 -3.69 -5.67 6.23
N GLY A 76 -3.49 -4.40 5.86
CA GLY A 76 -2.80 -4.04 4.62
C GLY A 76 -3.70 -4.02 3.37
N VAL A 77 -4.96 -4.48 3.45
CA VAL A 77 -5.88 -4.44 2.30
C VAL A 77 -6.50 -3.06 2.13
N LEU A 78 -6.44 -2.54 0.90
CA LEU A 78 -7.19 -1.38 0.44
C LEU A 78 -8.44 -1.84 -0.31
N ILE A 79 -9.62 -1.42 0.15
CA ILE A 79 -10.87 -1.71 -0.54
C ILE A 79 -11.21 -0.56 -1.50
N ILE A 80 -11.46 -0.87 -2.77
CA ILE A 80 -11.91 0.10 -3.78
C ILE A 80 -13.30 -0.31 -4.25
N THR A 81 -14.30 0.52 -3.99
CA THR A 81 -15.70 0.20 -4.31
C THR A 81 -16.47 1.45 -4.73
N PRO A 82 -17.49 1.35 -5.61
CA PRO A 82 -18.44 2.44 -5.80
C PRO A 82 -19.13 2.83 -4.48
N GLY A 83 -19.44 4.12 -4.30
CA GLY A 83 -20.04 4.62 -3.04
C GLY A 83 -21.48 4.16 -2.77
N ASP A 84 -22.18 3.64 -3.78
CA ASP A 84 -23.52 3.03 -3.65
C ASP A 84 -23.48 1.56 -3.17
N ARG A 85 -22.28 0.96 -3.04
CA ARG A 85 -22.08 -0.38 -2.45
C ARG A 85 -22.07 -0.34 -0.92
N GLU A 86 -23.18 0.09 -0.36
CA GLU A 86 -23.37 0.20 1.10
C GLU A 86 -23.30 -1.17 1.79
N ASP A 87 -23.62 -2.25 1.07
CA ASP A 87 -23.45 -3.62 1.53
C ASP A 87 -21.99 -3.92 1.92
N ILE A 88 -21.01 -3.46 1.13
CA ILE A 88 -19.58 -3.61 1.43
C ILE A 88 -19.20 -2.75 2.65
N ILE A 89 -19.67 -1.50 2.70
CA ILE A 89 -19.36 -0.57 3.80
C ILE A 89 -19.82 -1.16 5.13
N LEU A 90 -21.06 -1.68 5.17
CA LEU A 90 -21.64 -2.30 6.35
C LEU A 90 -20.90 -3.59 6.73
N ALA A 91 -20.57 -4.44 5.75
CA ALA A 91 -19.84 -5.68 5.99
C ALA A 91 -18.44 -5.44 6.60
N VAL A 92 -17.76 -4.40 6.13
CA VAL A 92 -16.46 -4.00 6.67
C VAL A 92 -16.63 -3.54 8.12
N ALA A 93 -17.61 -2.68 8.40
CA ALA A 93 -17.86 -2.20 9.76
C ALA A 93 -18.21 -3.33 10.74
N THR A 94 -19.00 -4.32 10.31
CA THR A 94 -19.37 -5.46 11.17
C THR A 94 -18.19 -6.40 11.42
N THR A 95 -17.34 -6.63 10.41
CA THR A 95 -16.16 -7.52 10.53
C THR A 95 -15.13 -6.93 11.52
N LEU A 96 -14.90 -5.61 11.45
CA LEU A 96 -13.94 -4.93 12.33
C LEU A 96 -14.40 -4.85 13.80
N SER A 97 -15.71 -4.93 14.05
CA SER A 97 -16.26 -4.85 15.40
C SER A 97 -15.85 -6.02 16.31
N GLY A 98 -15.23 -7.07 15.75
CA GLY A 98 -14.75 -8.25 16.47
C GLY A 98 -13.23 -8.39 16.59
N GLU A 99 -12.44 -7.59 15.89
CA GLU A 99 -10.97 -7.72 15.87
C GLU A 99 -10.29 -6.49 16.48
N ALA A 100 -9.43 -6.73 17.48
CA ALA A 100 -8.76 -5.67 18.25
C ALA A 100 -7.73 -4.85 17.46
N ASP A 101 -7.39 -5.26 16.23
CA ASP A 101 -6.28 -4.72 15.45
C ASP A 101 -6.71 -4.20 14.06
N GLY A 102 -7.84 -3.47 14.00
CA GLY A 102 -8.12 -2.42 13.00
C GLY A 102 -7.79 -2.72 11.53
N GLY A 103 -8.00 -3.95 11.07
CA GLY A 103 -7.15 -4.54 10.02
C GLY A 103 -7.52 -4.22 8.58
N LEU A 104 -7.62 -2.96 8.15
CA LEU A 104 -7.54 -2.61 6.72
C LEU A 104 -6.59 -1.43 6.55
N ALA A 105 -5.93 -1.34 5.40
CA ALA A 105 -5.13 -0.17 5.08
C ALA A 105 -6.02 1.07 4.92
N GLY A 106 -7.13 0.91 4.20
CA GLY A 106 -8.11 1.97 3.99
C GLY A 106 -9.22 1.56 3.02
N MET A 107 -10.08 2.52 2.66
CA MET A 107 -11.14 2.35 1.67
C MET A 107 -11.21 3.54 0.73
N ILE A 108 -11.50 3.30 -0.55
CA ILE A 108 -11.76 4.32 -1.57
C ILE A 108 -13.16 4.10 -2.15
N LEU A 109 -13.98 5.15 -2.06
CA LEU A 109 -15.28 5.25 -2.71
C LEU A 109 -15.13 5.96 -4.06
N THR A 110 -15.51 5.28 -5.13
CA THR A 110 -15.30 5.75 -6.50
C THR A 110 -16.51 6.49 -7.07
N ARG A 111 -16.29 7.21 -8.19
CA ARG A 111 -17.30 7.96 -8.94
C ARG A 111 -18.00 9.08 -8.17
N ASN A 112 -17.45 9.52 -7.03
CA ASN A 112 -18.08 10.50 -6.12
C ASN A 112 -19.55 10.17 -5.80
N LEU A 113 -19.92 8.89 -5.81
CA LEU A 113 -21.25 8.46 -5.41
C LEU A 113 -21.34 8.64 -3.90
N ARG A 114 -22.20 9.58 -3.46
CA ARG A 114 -22.38 9.83 -2.03
C ARG A 114 -23.20 8.68 -1.42
N PRO A 115 -22.67 7.98 -0.41
CA PRO A 115 -23.44 6.97 0.32
C PRO A 115 -24.64 7.60 1.05
N SER A 116 -25.60 6.79 1.46
CA SER A 116 -26.70 7.19 2.34
C SER A 116 -26.21 7.85 3.63
N LYS A 117 -27.10 8.57 4.31
CA LYS A 117 -26.79 9.19 5.61
C LYS A 117 -26.43 8.14 6.65
N GLU A 118 -27.04 6.97 6.56
CA GLU A 118 -26.80 5.81 7.42
C GLU A 118 -25.39 5.25 7.16
N ALA A 119 -25.02 5.03 5.89
CA ALA A 119 -23.68 4.59 5.53
C ALA A 119 -22.60 5.61 5.93
N GLN A 120 -22.85 6.91 5.77
CA GLN A 120 -21.93 7.97 6.22
C GLN A 120 -21.70 7.94 7.74
N LYS A 121 -22.72 7.66 8.55
CA LYS A 121 -22.58 7.49 10.01
C LYS A 121 -21.73 6.27 10.39
N VAL A 122 -21.71 5.25 9.52
CA VAL A 122 -20.86 4.06 9.69
C VAL A 122 -19.42 4.40 9.29
N ILE A 123 -19.24 5.03 8.13
CA ILE A 123 -17.94 5.49 7.62
C ILE A 123 -17.22 6.36 8.65
N SER A 124 -17.93 7.31 9.27
CA SER A 124 -17.33 8.23 10.24
C SER A 124 -16.74 7.56 11.49
N LYS A 125 -17.10 6.29 11.74
CA LYS A 125 -16.62 5.49 12.87
C LYS A 125 -15.55 4.46 12.47
N LEU A 126 -15.24 4.33 11.19
CA LEU A 126 -14.22 3.39 10.74
C LEU A 126 -12.83 3.84 11.22
N PRO A 127 -11.96 2.91 11.65
CA PRO A 127 -10.67 3.25 12.27
C PRO A 127 -9.59 3.64 11.25
N PHE A 128 -9.75 3.32 9.97
CA PHE A 128 -8.80 3.62 8.88
C PHE A 128 -9.36 4.68 7.92
N PRO A 129 -8.52 5.26 7.04
CA PRO A 129 -8.97 6.32 6.14
C PRO A 129 -9.97 5.83 5.10
N VAL A 130 -11.06 6.57 4.94
CA VAL A 130 -12.03 6.41 3.85
C VAL A 130 -11.95 7.64 2.94
N LEU A 131 -11.60 7.40 1.69
CA LEU A 131 -11.40 8.43 0.66
C LEU A 131 -12.53 8.41 -0.36
N SER A 132 -12.91 9.55 -0.91
CA SER A 132 -13.79 9.68 -2.08
C SER A 132 -13.01 10.24 -3.25
N VAL A 133 -13.20 9.62 -4.42
CA VAL A 133 -12.57 10.02 -5.69
C VAL A 133 -13.57 10.03 -6.84
N ALA A 134 -13.32 10.89 -7.83
CA ALA A 134 -14.18 11.02 -9.01
C ALA A 134 -14.01 9.86 -10.02
N ASP A 135 -12.83 9.26 -10.06
CA ASP A 135 -12.48 8.22 -11.02
C ASP A 135 -13.20 6.90 -10.74
N ASP A 136 -13.20 5.99 -11.73
CA ASP A 136 -13.77 4.65 -11.58
C ASP A 136 -12.80 3.66 -10.92
N SER A 137 -13.35 2.53 -10.43
CA SER A 137 -12.58 1.54 -9.69
C SER A 137 -11.42 0.91 -10.46
N TYR A 138 -11.52 0.77 -11.79
CA TYR A 138 -10.43 0.20 -12.58
C TYR A 138 -9.28 1.21 -12.67
N TYR A 139 -9.59 2.46 -13.01
CA TYR A 139 -8.58 3.51 -13.08
C TYR A 139 -7.85 3.69 -11.75
N VAL A 140 -8.60 3.79 -10.64
CA VAL A 140 -8.03 3.94 -9.30
C VAL A 140 -7.14 2.75 -8.96
N ALA A 141 -7.60 1.52 -9.17
CA ALA A 141 -6.83 0.33 -8.87
C ALA A 141 -5.51 0.25 -9.68
N SER A 142 -5.58 0.50 -10.99
CA SER A 142 -4.39 0.52 -11.86
C SER A 142 -3.40 1.57 -11.39
N LYS A 143 -3.89 2.78 -11.11
CA LYS A 143 -3.06 3.89 -10.72
C LYS A 143 -2.43 3.69 -9.33
N VAL A 144 -3.14 3.09 -8.38
CA VAL A 144 -2.58 2.68 -7.08
C VAL A 144 -1.50 1.61 -7.24
N HIS A 145 -1.70 0.63 -8.13
CA HIS A 145 -0.70 -0.39 -8.41
C HIS A 145 0.59 0.20 -9.03
N ASP A 146 0.44 1.19 -9.90
CA ASP A 146 1.54 1.85 -10.59
C ASP A 146 2.19 2.99 -9.78
N LEU A 147 1.71 3.24 -8.54
CA LEU A 147 2.27 4.29 -7.69
C LEU A 147 3.75 4.01 -7.41
N THR A 148 4.60 4.89 -7.92
CA THR A 148 6.02 4.87 -7.57
C THR A 148 6.19 5.41 -6.16
N VAL A 149 6.44 4.51 -5.21
CA VAL A 149 6.69 4.87 -3.82
C VAL A 149 8.03 5.60 -3.71
N LYS A 150 7.95 6.89 -3.37
CA LYS A 150 9.12 7.71 -3.04
C LYS A 150 9.35 7.67 -1.54
N ILE A 151 10.58 7.44 -1.13
CA ILE A 151 10.99 7.57 0.27
C ILE A 151 11.08 9.06 0.59
N ARG A 152 10.30 9.51 1.56
CA ARG A 152 10.30 10.89 2.05
C ARG A 152 11.30 11.07 3.19
N PRO A 153 11.76 12.30 3.48
CA PRO A 153 12.73 12.55 4.56
C PRO A 153 12.27 12.11 5.95
N ASP A 154 10.96 12.04 6.17
CA ASP A 154 10.27 11.64 7.39
C ASP A 154 9.96 10.14 7.47
N ASP A 155 10.23 9.35 6.42
CA ASP A 155 10.07 7.88 6.40
C ASP A 155 11.17 7.18 7.22
N THR A 156 11.25 7.47 8.52
CA THR A 156 12.30 6.97 9.43
C THR A 156 12.46 5.45 9.37
N GLN A 157 11.36 4.71 9.31
CA GLN A 157 11.36 3.24 9.22
C GLN A 157 11.96 2.74 7.90
N LYS A 158 11.55 3.30 6.75
CA LYS A 158 12.10 2.89 5.44
C LYS A 158 13.57 3.29 5.32
N ILE A 159 13.94 4.47 5.80
CA ILE A 159 15.34 4.95 5.81
C ILE A 159 16.23 4.02 6.63
N ALA A 160 15.78 3.63 7.83
CA ALA A 160 16.53 2.70 8.67
C ALA A 160 16.73 1.34 7.99
N LEU A 161 15.66 0.79 7.39
CA LEU A 161 15.71 -0.46 6.65
C LEU A 161 16.68 -0.39 5.46
N ILE A 162 16.64 0.69 4.67
CA ILE A 162 17.53 0.88 3.52
C ILE A 162 18.99 0.91 3.98
N ARG A 163 19.30 1.65 5.04
CA ARG A 163 20.66 1.70 5.61
C ARG A 163 21.18 0.32 5.97
N ASP A 164 20.35 -0.47 6.64
CA ASP A 164 20.68 -1.83 7.05
C ASP A 164 20.83 -2.77 5.84
N LEU A 165 19.95 -2.67 4.84
CA LEU A 165 20.06 -3.44 3.60
C LEU A 165 21.37 -3.17 2.87
N ILE A 166 21.72 -1.89 2.69
CA ILE A 166 22.96 -1.48 2.01
C ILE A 166 24.18 -1.96 2.80
N ALA A 167 24.20 -1.74 4.12
CA ALA A 167 25.31 -2.18 4.97
C ALA A 167 25.55 -3.69 4.92
N ARG A 168 24.48 -4.50 4.80
CA ARG A 168 24.58 -5.97 4.78
C ARG A 168 24.86 -6.56 3.39
N HIS A 169 24.43 -5.89 2.32
CA HIS A 169 24.38 -6.51 0.99
C HIS A 169 25.21 -5.80 -0.08
N VAL A 170 25.84 -4.67 0.23
CA VAL A 170 26.61 -3.87 -0.73
C VAL A 170 27.99 -3.52 -0.16
N ASP A 171 29.03 -3.74 -0.96
CA ASP A 171 30.40 -3.29 -0.68
C ASP A 171 30.53 -1.78 -0.94
N ALA A 172 30.02 -0.99 0.00
CA ALA A 172 30.06 0.47 -0.09
C ALA A 172 31.50 1.02 -0.11
N ASN A 173 32.45 0.32 0.52
CA ASN A 173 33.85 0.73 0.55
C ASN A 173 34.47 0.69 -0.86
N LYS A 174 34.21 -0.37 -1.62
CA LYS A 174 34.65 -0.44 -3.03
C LYS A 174 34.02 0.64 -3.90
N ILE A 175 32.74 0.97 -3.67
CA ILE A 175 32.07 2.05 -4.40
C ILE A 175 32.78 3.38 -4.10
N LEU A 176 32.99 3.69 -2.82
CA LEU A 176 33.64 4.94 -2.40
C LEU A 176 35.09 5.05 -2.89
N ALA A 177 35.82 3.95 -2.97
CA ALA A 177 37.19 3.92 -3.48
C ALA A 177 37.29 4.15 -5.00
N ALA A 178 36.19 4.03 -5.74
CA ALA A 178 36.13 4.20 -7.19
C ALA A 178 35.62 5.59 -7.63
N LEU A 179 35.22 6.44 -6.68
CA LEU A 179 34.82 7.83 -6.91
C LEU A 179 36.03 8.76 -6.78
#